data_AF-A0A1Y5FRD2-F1
#
_entry.id   AF-A0A1Y5FRD2-F1
#
_cell.length_a   1.000
_cell.length_b   1.000
_cell.length_c   1.000
_cell.angle_alpha   90.00
_cell.angle_beta   90.00
_cell.angle_gamma   90.00
#
_symmetry.space_group_name_H-M   'P 1'
#
loop_
_entity.id
_entity.type
_entity.pdbx_description
1 polymer ?
#
loop_
_entity_poly.entity_id
_entity_poly.type
_entity_poly.pdbx_seq_one_letter_code
_entity_poly.pdbx_strand_id
1 'polypeptide(L)'
;MAYFFLTMAVVAGALVPIQGALNARLGTFLHHPMQATLVSFLTGLAACFVVLLFTRQAFPSMEKLSAVPWHFYCGGFLGAVFVSAMLLLMPKIGITNMLAA
;
A
#
# COMPACT_ATOMS: atom_id res chain seq x y z
N MET A 1 13.75 11.36 -21.29
CA MET A 1 13.90 10.84 -19.91
C MET A 1 12.79 11.32 -18.98
N ALA A 2 12.54 12.63 -18.82
CA ALA A 2 11.50 13.14 -17.91
C ALA A 2 10.09 12.57 -18.19
N TYR A 3 9.69 12.48 -19.46
CA TYR A 3 8.39 11.92 -19.85
C TYR A 3 8.20 10.45 -19.43
N PHE A 4 9.26 9.64 -19.39
CA PHE A 4 9.17 8.25 -18.95
C PHE A 4 8.81 8.15 -17.46
N PHE A 5 9.51 8.91 -16.62
CA PHE A 5 9.20 8.98 -15.19
C PHE A 5 7.82 9.57 -14.91
N LEU A 6 7.40 10.56 -15.72
CA LEU A 6 6.07 11.13 -15.62
C LEU A 6 4.98 10.09 -15.90
N THR A 7 5.14 9.30 -16.97
CA THR A 7 4.20 8.21 -17.28
C THR A 7 4.15 7.17 -16.15
N MET A 8 5.30 6.78 -15.60
CA MET A 8 5.34 5.87 -14.45
C MET A 8 4.61 6.44 -13.23
N ALA A 9 4.80 7.73 -12.93
CA ALA A 9 4.12 8.40 -11.83
C ALA A 9 2.60 8.46 -12.03
N VAL A 10 2.14 8.74 -13.25
CA VAL A 10 0.70 8.72 -13.61
C VAL A 10 0.12 7.32 -13.43
N VAL A 11 0.81 6.28 -13.91
CA VAL A 11 0.37 4.89 -13.74
C VAL A 11 0.32 4.51 -12.26
N ALA A 12 1.38 4.81 -11.49
CA ALA A 12 1.41 4.54 -10.06
C ALA A 12 0.29 5.26 -9.30
N GLY A 13 0.04 6.54 -9.62
CA GLY A 13 -1.06 7.31 -9.05
C GLY A 13 -2.43 6.73 -9.38
N ALA A 14 -2.64 6.25 -10.61
CA ALA A 14 -3.89 5.61 -11.04
C ALA A 14 -4.14 4.25 -10.35
N LEU A 15 -3.11 3.56 -9.86
CA LEU A 15 -3.27 2.32 -9.11
C LEU A 15 -3.86 2.53 -7.71
N VAL A 16 -3.67 3.70 -7.11
CA VAL A 16 -4.19 4.02 -5.76
C VAL A 16 -5.72 3.93 -5.68
N PRO A 17 -6.53 4.61 -6.52
CA PRO A 17 -7.98 4.45 -6.50
C PRO A 17 -8.43 3.02 -6.79
N ILE A 18 -7.74 2.31 -7.69
CA ILE A 18 -8.04 0.91 -8.03
C ILE A 18 -7.85 0.02 -6.79
N GLN A 19 -6.70 0.16 -6.10
CA GLN A 19 -6.42 -0.55 -4.86
C GLN A 19 -7.46 -0.22 -3.78
N GLY A 20 -7.81 1.05 -3.61
CA GLY A 20 -8.83 1.47 -2.64
C GLY A 20 -10.20 0.83 -2.93
N ALA A 21 -10.63 0.79 -4.20
CA ALA A 21 -11.89 0.17 -4.60
C ALA A 21 -11.89 -1.35 -4.38
N LEU A 22 -10.80 -2.03 -4.69
CA LEU A 22 -10.63 -3.47 -4.43
C LEU A 22 -10.68 -3.76 -2.92
N ASN A 23 -9.97 -2.96 -2.12
CA ASN A 23 -9.94 -3.14 -0.68
C ASN A 23 -11.28 -2.83 -0.01
N ALA A 24 -12.02 -1.82 -0.50
CA ALA A 24 -13.37 -1.50 -0.01
C ALA A 24 -14.35 -2.66 -0.27
N ARG A 25 -14.28 -3.27 -1.46
CA ARG A 25 -15.04 -4.49 -1.77
C ARG A 25 -14.64 -5.66 -0.87
N LEU A 26 -13.34 -5.89 -0.69
CA LEU A 26 -12.83 -6.92 0.22
C LEU A 26 -13.32 -6.70 1.66
N GLY A 27 -13.33 -5.46 2.14
CA GLY A 27 -13.86 -5.08 3.45
C GLY A 27 -15.35 -5.38 3.60
N THR A 28 -16.11 -5.26 2.52
CA THR A 28 -17.54 -5.63 2.50
C THR A 28 -17.71 -7.14 2.58
N PHE A 29 -16.92 -7.92 1.83
CA PHE A 29 -16.97 -9.39 1.86
C PHE A 29 -16.54 -9.97 3.21
N LEU A 30 -15.54 -9.36 3.85
CA LEU A 30 -15.04 -9.81 5.16
C LEU A 30 -15.83 -9.22 6.33
N HIS A 31 -16.80 -8.33 6.07
CA HIS A 31 -17.59 -7.61 7.07
C HIS A 31 -16.73 -6.84 8.11
N HIS A 32 -15.45 -6.58 7.84
CA HIS A 32 -14.56 -5.87 8.75
C HIS A 32 -13.40 -5.16 8.01
N PRO A 33 -13.24 -3.83 8.16
CA PRO A 33 -12.24 -3.07 7.41
C PRO A 33 -10.80 -3.46 7.76
N MET A 34 -10.50 -3.69 9.05
CA MET A 34 -9.13 -4.05 9.46
C MET A 34 -8.72 -5.45 8.97
N GLN A 35 -9.67 -6.36 8.76
CA GLN A 35 -9.36 -7.69 8.23
C GLN A 35 -8.97 -7.59 6.75
N ALA A 36 -9.70 -6.78 5.98
CA ALA A 36 -9.35 -6.49 4.61
C ALA A 36 -8.00 -5.76 4.51
N THR A 37 -7.73 -4.75 5.35
CA THR A 37 -6.41 -4.11 5.43
C THR A 37 -5.31 -5.15 5.67
N LEU A 38 -5.47 -6.03 6.66
CA LEU A 38 -4.48 -7.06 6.96
C LEU A 38 -4.22 -7.99 5.75
N VAL A 39 -5.27 -8.46 5.08
CA VAL A 39 -5.15 -9.30 3.87
C VAL A 39 -4.45 -8.55 2.74
N SER A 40 -4.75 -7.27 2.53
CA SER A 40 -4.08 -6.43 1.53
C SER A 40 -2.58 -6.26 1.85
N PHE A 41 -2.22 -6.12 3.12
CA PHE A 41 -0.80 -6.05 3.52
C PHE A 41 -0.07 -7.38 3.36
N LEU A 42 -0.72 -8.51 3.65
CA LEU A 42 -0.12 -9.83 3.44
C LEU A 42 0.11 -10.12 1.96
N THR A 43 -0.85 -9.78 1.09
CA THR A 43 -0.69 -9.94 -0.36
C THR A 43 0.37 -8.99 -0.93
N GLY A 44 0.44 -7.74 -0.44
CA GLY A 44 1.51 -6.81 -0.78
C GLY A 44 2.90 -7.29 -0.33
N LEU A 45 3.01 -7.82 0.89
CA LEU A 45 4.24 -8.43 1.40
C LEU A 45 4.70 -9.60 0.52
N ALA A 46 3.78 -10.48 0.16
CA ALA A 46 4.07 -11.60 -0.73
C ALA A 46 4.56 -11.13 -2.11
N ALA A 47 3.92 -10.11 -2.69
CA ALA A 47 4.34 -9.52 -3.95
C ALA A 47 5.76 -8.92 -3.87
N CYS A 48 6.07 -8.17 -2.81
CA CYS A 48 7.42 -7.65 -2.57
C CYS A 48 8.46 -8.77 -2.46
N PHE A 49 8.14 -9.84 -1.73
CA PHE A 49 9.03 -10.99 -1.59
C PHE A 49 9.32 -11.67 -2.93
N VAL A 50 8.29 -11.88 -3.74
CA VAL A 50 8.43 -12.44 -5.11
C VAL A 50 9.33 -11.55 -5.98
N VAL A 51 9.16 -10.23 -5.94
CA VAL A 51 10.02 -9.29 -6.69
C VAL A 51 11.47 -9.33 -6.20
N LEU A 52 11.71 -9.42 -4.89
CA LEU A 52 13.07 -9.56 -4.33
C LEU A 52 13.76 -10.84 -4.81
N LEU A 53 13.01 -11.95 -4.90
CA LEU A 53 13.54 -13.21 -5.43
C LEU A 53 13.94 -13.08 -6.92
N PHE A 54 13.11 -12.43 -7.74
CA PHE A 54 13.42 -12.23 -9.16
C PHE A 54 14.58 -11.26 -9.39
N THR A 55 14.67 -10.20 -8.59
CA THR A 55 15.75 -9.20 -8.68
C THR A 55 17.06 -9.67 -8.04
N ARG A 56 17.05 -10.83 -7.36
CA ARG A 56 18.21 -11.43 -6.67
C ARG A 56 18.92 -10.47 -5.71
N GLN A 57 18.18 -9.53 -5.12
CA GLN A 57 18.74 -8.63 -4.13
C GLN A 57 19.03 -9.39 -2.83
N ALA A 58 20.21 -9.17 -2.26
CA ALA A 58 20.55 -9.72 -0.95
C ALA A 58 19.71 -9.01 0.12
N PHE A 59 19.19 -9.80 1.08
CA PHE A 59 18.56 -9.22 2.25
C PHE A 59 19.57 -8.38 3.06
N PRO A 60 19.14 -7.24 3.63
CA PRO A 60 20.01 -6.44 4.47
C PRO A 60 20.44 -7.22 5.71
N SER A 61 21.66 -6.99 6.18
CA SER A 61 22.14 -7.59 7.43
C SER A 61 21.36 -7.02 8.64
N MET A 62 21.28 -7.81 9.71
CA MET A 62 20.61 -7.37 10.94
C MET A 62 21.26 -6.10 11.53
N GLU A 63 22.58 -5.96 11.40
CA GLU A 63 23.30 -4.74 11.81
C GLU A 63 22.81 -3.51 11.03
N LYS A 64 22.61 -3.62 9.71
CA LYS A 64 22.09 -2.52 8.89
C LYS A 64 20.67 -2.16 9.29
N LEU A 65 19.82 -3.14 9.57
CA LEU A 65 18.44 -2.89 10.00
C LEU A 65 18.39 -2.21 11.37
N SER A 66 19.20 -2.65 12.33
CA SER A 66 19.27 -2.05 13.67
C SER A 66 19.82 -0.61 13.67
N ALA A 67 20.61 -0.25 12.66
CA ALA A 67 21.13 1.11 12.50
C ALA A 67 20.10 2.10 11.90
N VAL A 68 18.99 1.60 11.33
CA VAL A 68 17.95 2.47 10.76
C VAL A 68 17.16 3.16 11.88
N PRO A 69 16.95 4.49 11.82
CA PRO A 69 16.11 5.19 12.79
C PRO A 69 14.70 4.60 12.89
N TRP A 70 14.22 4.39 14.12
CA TRP A 70 12.96 3.67 14.36
C TRP A 70 11.74 4.26 13.63
N HIS A 71 11.71 5.58 13.44
CA HIS A 71 10.60 6.28 12.80
C HIS A 71 10.46 5.99 11.30
N PHE A 72 11.50 5.47 10.63
CA PHE A 72 11.40 5.03 9.23
C PHE A 72 10.55 3.76 9.09
N TYR A 73 10.47 2.94 10.14
CA TYR A 73 9.60 1.75 10.15
C TYR A 73 8.11 2.10 10.31
N CYS A 74 7.78 3.35 10.67
CA CYS A 74 6.39 3.81 10.75
C CYS A 74 5.67 3.85 9.40
N GLY A 75 6.39 3.75 8.28
CA GLY A 75 5.77 3.75 6.94
C GLY A 75 4.71 2.66 6.75
N GLY A 76 4.96 1.46 7.28
CA GLY A 76 3.97 0.37 7.23
C GLY A 76 2.71 0.68 8.04
N PHE A 77 2.86 1.29 9.21
CA PHE A 77 1.75 1.73 10.05
C PHE A 77 0.92 2.83 9.37
N LEU A 78 1.58 3.85 8.80
CA LEU A 78 0.91 4.92 8.06
C LEU A 78 0.14 4.35 6.84
N GLY A 79 0.71 3.37 6.15
CA GLY A 79 0.03 2.67 5.07
C GLY A 79 -1.22 1.92 5.55
N ALA A 80 -1.16 1.26 6.71
CA ALA A 80 -2.30 0.55 7.27
C ALA A 80 -3.44 1.51 7.64
N VAL A 81 -3.10 2.68 8.20
CA VAL A 81 -4.04 3.76 8.47
C VAL A 81 -4.65 4.27 7.17
N PHE A 82 -3.82 4.55 6.15
CA PHE A 82 -4.27 5.03 4.84
C PHE A 82 -5.25 4.06 4.18
N VAL A 83 -4.89 2.78 4.08
CA VAL A 83 -5.78 1.77 3.49
C VAL A 83 -7.07 1.68 4.30
N SER A 84 -7.01 1.57 5.62
CA SER A 84 -8.22 1.50 6.47
C SER A 84 -9.13 2.72 6.31
N ALA A 85 -8.54 3.92 6.20
CA ALA A 85 -9.28 5.14 5.90
C ALA A 85 -9.96 5.08 4.53
N MET A 86 -9.29 4.56 3.49
CA MET A 86 -9.94 4.33 2.19
C MET A 86 -11.16 3.42 2.33
N LEU A 87 -11.09 2.30 3.04
CA LEU A 87 -12.25 1.40 3.22
C LEU A 87 -13.42 2.09 3.93
N LEU A 88 -13.13 2.93 4.91
CA LEU A 88 -14.15 3.59 5.74
C LEU A 88 -14.77 4.83 5.08
N LEU A 89 -13.96 5.60 4.34
CA LEU A 89 -14.34 6.90 3.81
C LEU A 89 -14.81 6.82 2.36
N MET A 90 -14.21 5.97 1.54
CA MET A 90 -14.55 5.84 0.12
C MET A 90 -16.03 5.55 -0.14
N PRO A 91 -16.71 4.66 0.62
CA PRO A 91 -18.16 4.45 0.46
C PRO A 91 -19.02 5.64 0.89
N LYS A 92 -18.49 6.54 1.72
CA LYS A 92 -19.23 7.67 2.32
C LYS A 92 -19.08 8.96 1.52
N ILE A 93 -17.85 9.28 1.10
CA ILE A 93 -17.53 10.55 0.42
C ILE A 93 -17.13 10.35 -1.05
N GLY A 94 -17.00 9.12 -1.52
CA GLY A 94 -16.56 8.79 -2.88
C GLY A 94 -15.04 8.80 -3.06
N ILE A 95 -14.56 8.11 -4.10
CA ILE A 95 -13.12 7.92 -4.40
C ILE A 95 -12.44 9.27 -4.64
N THR A 96 -13.05 10.14 -5.44
CA THR A 96 -12.46 11.44 -5.83
C THR A 96 -12.22 12.33 -4.62
N ASN A 97 -13.19 12.45 -3.72
CA ASN A 97 -13.07 13.30 -2.53
C ASN A 97 -12.05 12.74 -1.53
N MET A 98 -11.95 11.40 -1.41
CA MET A 98 -10.95 10.75 -0.56
C MET A 98 -9.51 11.01 -1.02
N LEU A 99 -9.29 11.12 -2.33
CA LEU A 99 -7.94 11.33 -2.88
C LEU A 99 -7.56 12.81 -3.01
N ALA A 100 -8.54 13.70 -3.06
CA ALA A 100 -8.31 15.14 -3.23
C ALA A 100 -8.14 15.91 -1.90
N ALA A 101 -8.65 15.37 -0.79
CA ALA A 101 -8.55 15.93 0.56
C ALA A 101 -7.24 15.53 1.26
#